data_AF-A0A9N9JS00-F1
#
_entry.id   AF-A0A9N9JS00-F1
#
_cell.length_a   1.000
_cell.length_b   1.000
_cell.length_c   1.000
_cell.angle_alpha   90.00
_cell.angle_beta   90.00
_cell.angle_gamma   90.00
#
_symmetry.space_group_name_H-M   'P 1'
#
loop_
_entity.id
_entity.type
_entity.pdbx_description
1 polymer ?
#
loop_
_entity_poly.entity_id
_entity_poly.type
_entity_poly.pdbx_seq_one_letter_code
_entity_poly.pdbx_strand_id
1 'polypeptide(L)' 'MVSVLDQIKQFTTIVGDSGDFMSMKKFDPHEATTNPSLVLEATKKPHYDYLINSAIEYVK' A
#
# COMPACT_ATOMS: atom_id res chain seq x y z
N MET A 1 15.73 2.37 -20.96
CA MET A 1 15.60 3.80 -20.60
C MET A 1 15.18 3.85 -19.15
N VAL A 2 15.84 4.67 -18.32
CA VAL A 2 15.54 4.78 -16.89
C VAL A 2 14.22 5.52 -16.72
N SER A 3 13.28 5.02 -15.90
CA SER A 3 11.97 5.65 -15.75
C SER A 3 12.07 6.98 -14.99
N VAL A 4 11.05 7.84 -15.11
CA VAL A 4 10.99 9.08 -14.32
C VAL A 4 11.02 8.79 -12.82
N LEU A 5 10.36 7.70 -12.39
CA LEU A 5 10.36 7.25 -11.00
C LEU A 5 11.78 6.90 -10.53
N ASP A 6 12.54 6.17 -11.35
CA ASP A 6 13.92 5.77 -11.00
C ASP A 6 14.86 6.98 -10.93
N GLN A 7 14.62 8.01 -11.73
CA GLN A 7 15.40 9.26 -11.68
C GLN A 7 15.09 10.05 -10.40
N ILE A 8 13.82 10.22 -10.03
CA ILE A 8 13.46 11.00 -8.84
C ILE A 8 13.84 10.30 -7.52
N LYS A 9 13.90 8.96 -7.50
CA LYS A 9 14.42 8.17 -6.36
C LYS A 9 15.85 8.55 -5.96
N GLN A 10 16.64 9.14 -6.86
CA GLN A 10 18.01 9.59 -6.57
C GLN A 10 18.07 10.86 -5.73
N PHE A 11 16.98 11.65 -5.70
CA PHE A 11 16.93 12.97 -5.07
C PHE A 11 15.95 13.04 -3.90
N THR A 12 14.94 12.16 -3.88
CA THR A 12 13.85 12.20 -2.91
C THR A 12 13.48 10.80 -2.45
N THR A 13 13.13 10.69 -1.17
CA THR A 13 12.51 9.50 -0.60
C THR A 13 11.09 9.31 -1.15
N ILE A 14 10.85 8.19 -1.82
CA ILE A 14 9.54 7.87 -2.38
C ILE A 14 8.65 7.23 -1.34
N VAL A 15 7.43 7.76 -1.20
CA VAL A 15 6.39 7.27 -0.30
C VAL A 15 5.19 6.81 -1.12
N GLY A 16 4.68 5.60 -0.85
CA GLY A 16 3.48 5.06 -1.49
C GLY A 16 2.22 5.37 -0.69
N ASP A 17 1.30 6.14 -1.25
CA ASP A 17 0.04 6.51 -0.58
C ASP A 17 -1.11 5.56 -0.97
N SER A 18 -1.16 4.38 -0.35
CA SER A 18 -2.19 3.38 -0.63
C SER A 18 -2.32 2.33 0.46
N GLY A 19 -3.55 1.83 0.67
CA GLY A 19 -3.80 0.61 1.44
C GLY A 19 -3.60 -0.69 0.65
N ASP A 20 -3.42 -0.61 -0.68
CA ASP A 20 -3.23 -1.78 -1.56
C ASP A 20 -1.74 -2.14 -1.68
N PHE A 21 -1.23 -2.86 -0.68
CA PHE A 21 0.17 -3.24 -0.59
C PHE A 21 0.63 -4.20 -1.70
N MET A 22 -0.26 -4.98 -2.31
CA MET A 22 0.08 -5.86 -3.44
C MET A 22 0.42 -5.04 -4.68
N SER A 23 -0.35 -3.98 -4.96
CA SER A 23 -0.05 -3.05 -6.05
C SER A 23 1.21 -2.22 -5.78
N MET A 24 1.45 -1.87 -4.52
CA MET A 24 2.55 -1.01 -4.09
C MET A 24 3.92 -1.66 -4.31
N LYS A 25 4.02 -2.99 -4.20
CA LYS A 25 5.27 -3.75 -4.45
C LYS A 25 5.91 -3.46 -5.80
N LYS A 26 5.12 -3.12 -6.83
CA LYS A 26 5.65 -2.77 -8.16
C LYS A 26 6.55 -1.52 -8.14
N PHE A 27 6.29 -0.59 -7.22
CA PHE A 27 6.94 0.71 -7.18
C PHE A 27 8.08 0.78 -6.16
N ASP A 28 8.18 -0.21 -5.28
CA ASP A 28 9.20 -0.32 -4.24
C ASP A 28 9.46 1.03 -3.54
N PRO A 29 8.44 1.62 -2.89
CA PRO A 29 8.62 2.87 -2.16
C PRO A 29 9.41 2.61 -0.87
N HIS A 30 10.07 3.65 -0.38
CA HIS A 30 10.80 3.58 0.89
C HIS A 30 9.85 3.46 2.08
N GLU A 31 8.76 4.22 2.06
CA GLU A 31 7.72 4.22 3.08
C GLU A 31 6.33 4.12 2.45
N ALA A 32 5.33 3.80 3.26
CA ALA A 32 3.94 3.76 2.84
C ALA A 32 3.09 4.61 3.79
N THR A 33 2.21 5.43 3.23
CA THR A 33 1.19 6.15 3.99
C THR A 33 -0.18 5.53 3.75
N THR A 34 -0.96 5.48 4.83
CA THR A 34 -2.37 5.13 4.78
C THR A 34 -3.17 6.23 5.44
N ASN A 35 -4.46 6.24 5.18
CA ASN A 35 -5.44 7.05 5.88
C ASN A 35 -6.76 6.25 5.95
N PRO A 36 -7.77 6.67 6.74
CA PRO A 36 -9.01 5.91 6.90
C PRO A 36 -9.69 5.55 5.57
N SER A 37 -9.69 6.47 4.59
CA SER A 37 -10.27 6.24 3.28
C SER A 37 -9.51 5.18 2.48
N LEU A 38 -8.18 5.22 2.48
CA LEU A 38 -7.35 4.24 1.78
C LEU A 38 -7.44 2.84 2.39
N VAL A 39 -7.56 2.74 3.72
CA VAL A 39 -7.82 1.48 4.41
C VAL A 39 -9.17 0.94 4.00
N LEU A 40 -10.22 1.77 4.02
CA LEU A 40 -11.57 1.39 3.60
C LEU A 40 -11.63 0.91 2.15
N GLU A 41 -10.95 1.57 1.22
CA GLU A 41 -10.93 1.10 -0.18
C GLU A 41 -10.16 -0.22 -0.31
N ALA A 42 -9.11 -0.44 0.48
CA ALA A 42 -8.40 -1.72 0.50
C ALA A 42 -9.30 -2.84 1.03
N THR A 43 -10.09 -2.61 2.08
CA THR A 43 -10.95 -3.66 2.66
C THR A 43 -12.03 -4.17 1.71
N LYS A 44 -12.39 -3.41 0.68
CA LYS A 44 -13.36 -3.82 -0.35
C LYS A 44 -12.77 -4.79 -1.39
N LYS A 45 -11.45 -5.01 -1.40
CA LYS A 45 -10.79 -5.90 -2.35
C LYS A 45 -10.84 -7.35 -1.84
N PRO A 46 -11.43 -8.30 -2.59
CA PRO A 46 -11.63 -9.68 -2.11
C PRO A 46 -10.36 -10.40 -1.71
N HIS A 47 -9.22 -10.07 -2.33
CA HIS A 47 -7.94 -10.69 -2.00
C HIS A 47 -7.37 -10.23 -0.64
N TYR A 48 -8.01 -9.27 0.05
CA TYR A 48 -7.66 -8.86 1.40
C TYR A 48 -8.65 -9.35 2.47
N ASP A 49 -9.71 -10.08 2.09
CA ASP A 49 -10.72 -10.58 3.03
C ASP A 49 -10.12 -11.39 4.19
N TYR A 50 -9.05 -12.14 3.92
CA TYR A 50 -8.35 -12.93 4.95
C TYR A 50 -7.75 -12.07 6.07
N LEU A 51 -7.26 -10.86 5.75
CA LEU A 51 -6.74 -9.92 6.75
C LEU A 51 -7.88 -9.32 7.57
N ILE A 52 -9.00 -8.99 6.94
CA ILE A 52 -10.18 -8.43 7.62
C ILE A 52 -10.76 -9.47 8.58
N ASN A 53 -10.90 -10.71 8.12
CA ASN A 53 -11.38 -11.82 8.96
C ASN A 53 -10.44 -12.07 10.15
N SER A 54 -9.13 -12.08 9.93
CA SER A 54 -8.14 -12.22 11.00
C SER A 54 -8.21 -11.07 12.00
N ALA A 55 -8.41 -9.82 11.54
CA ALA A 55 -8.57 -8.67 12.42
C ALA A 55 -9.87 -8.74 13.25
N ILE A 56 -10.97 -9.18 12.66
CA ILE A 56 -12.24 -9.41 13.37
C ILE A 56 -12.09 -10.54 14.41
N GLU A 57 -11.37 -11.60 14.09
CA GLU A 57 -11.10 -12.70 15.02
C GLU A 57 -10.22 -12.26 16.19
N TYR A 58 -9.20 -11.45 15.93
CA TYR A 58 -8.29 -10.94 16.96
C TYR A 58 -8.98 -10.12 18.05
N VAL A 59 -10.06 -9.40 17.70
CA VAL A 59 -10.79 -8.53 18.65
C VAL A 59 -11.97 -9.21 19.36
N LYS A 60 -12.28 -10.47 19.01
CA LYS A 60 -13.28 -11.27 19.72
C LYS A 60 -12.74 -11.78 21.04
#